data_AF-A0A972V6P3-F1
#
_entry.id   AF-A0A972V6P3-F1
#
_cell.length_a   1.000
_cell.length_b   1.000
_cell.length_c   1.000
_cell.angle_alpha   90.00
_cell.angle_beta   90.00
_cell.angle_gamma   90.00
#
_symmetry.space_group_name_H-M   'P 1'
#
loop_
_entity.id
_entity.type
_entity.pdbx_description
1 polymer ?
#
loop_
_entity_poly.entity_id
_entity_poly.type
_entity_poly.pdbx_seq_one_letter_code
_entity_poly.pdbx_strand_id
1 'polypeptide(L)'
;MTPTSSPWGKVQTVEHIAPGIVSVTTPGHGGVMLDAAHVAKIPRAIGTGYSGSRAAWEEDCDWAIPYLLWPVEFANWGPVRRLGAEKVSEHARNAIKYNPGWSAYFDARDSQTTLTV
;
A
#
# COMPACT_ATOMS: atom_id res chain seq x y z
N MET A 1 -7.70 -0.56 14.06
CA MET A 1 -6.48 -0.49 14.88
C MET A 1 -6.10 0.95 15.11
N THR A 2 -5.37 1.28 16.19
CA THR A 2 -4.94 2.65 16.52
C THR A 2 -3.49 2.61 17.00
N PRO A 3 -2.52 2.55 16.07
CA PRO A 3 -1.11 2.35 16.42
C PRO A 3 -0.52 3.59 17.11
N THR A 4 0.34 3.37 18.11
CA THR A 4 1.11 4.44 18.79
C THR A 4 2.55 4.53 18.29
N SER A 5 3.02 3.51 17.57
CA SER A 5 4.33 3.44 16.94
C SER A 5 4.24 2.86 15.54
N SER A 6 5.19 3.22 14.69
CA SER A 6 5.36 2.71 13.33
C SER A 6 6.87 2.51 13.06
N PRO A 7 7.24 1.88 11.93
CA PRO A 7 8.64 1.81 11.51
C PRO A 7 9.31 3.18 11.32
N TRP A 8 8.51 4.23 11.13
CA TRP A 8 8.99 5.61 10.95
C TRP A 8 9.01 6.42 12.26
N GLY A 9 8.72 5.77 13.41
CA GLY A 9 8.81 6.38 14.73
C GLY A 9 7.45 6.52 15.43
N LYS A 10 7.34 7.54 16.30
CA LYS A 10 6.13 7.77 17.08
C LYS A 10 5.02 8.32 16.18
N VAL A 11 3.86 7.68 16.21
CA VAL A 11 2.67 8.12 15.47
C VAL A 11 2.14 9.42 16.06
N GLN A 12 1.89 10.40 15.20
CA GLN A 12 1.28 11.69 15.54
C GLN A 12 -0.21 11.72 15.18
N THR A 13 -0.55 11.20 14.00
CA THR A 13 -1.96 11.11 13.56
C THR A 13 -2.26 9.76 12.96
N VAL A 14 -3.53 9.36 13.04
CA VAL A 14 -4.08 8.14 12.45
C VAL A 14 -5.33 8.51 11.66
N GLU A 15 -5.29 8.31 10.35
CA GLU A 15 -6.46 8.34 9.49
C GLU A 15 -6.94 6.90 9.25
N HIS A 16 -8.20 6.62 9.57
CA HIS A 16 -8.79 5.31 9.34
C HIS A 16 -9.31 5.22 7.89
N ILE A 17 -8.65 4.40 7.08
CA ILE A 17 -9.04 4.17 5.68
C ILE A 17 -10.19 3.15 5.64
N ALA A 18 -10.00 2.01 6.31
CA ALA A 18 -10.97 0.93 6.43
C ALA A 18 -10.70 0.12 7.72
N PRO A 19 -11.60 -0.78 8.14
CA PRO A 19 -11.31 -1.68 9.26
C PRO A 19 -10.02 -2.49 9.04
N GLY A 20 -8.98 -2.21 9.82
CA GLY A 20 -7.69 -2.89 9.72
C GLY A 20 -6.66 -2.19 8.83
N ILE A 21 -7.03 -1.07 8.19
CA ILE A 21 -6.15 -0.28 7.32
C ILE A 21 -6.17 1.17 7.77
N VAL A 22 -5.00 1.73 8.07
CA VAL A 22 -4.87 3.14 8.47
C VAL A 22 -3.72 3.80 7.73
N SER A 23 -3.83 5.11 7.50
CA SER A 23 -2.67 5.94 7.21
C SER A 23 -2.20 6.59 8.50
N VAL A 24 -0.90 6.61 8.73
CA VAL A 24 -0.29 7.29 9.88
C VAL A 24 0.66 8.37 9.41
N THR A 25 0.78 9.43 10.21
CA THR A 25 1.86 10.40 10.09
C THR A 25 2.76 10.34 11.31
N THR A 26 4.04 10.62 11.10
CA THR A 26 5.08 10.78 12.11
C THR A 26 5.80 12.11 11.87
N PRO A 27 6.74 12.56 12.73
CA PRO A 27 7.41 13.83 12.53
C PRO A 27 8.21 13.97 11.22
N GLY A 28 8.63 12.86 10.61
CA GLY A 28 9.46 12.88 9.40
C GLY A 28 8.79 12.27 8.17
N HIS A 29 8.06 11.17 8.34
CA HIS A 29 7.42 10.40 7.26
C HIS A 29 6.03 9.91 7.69
N GLY A 30 5.45 9.01 6.92
CA GLY A 30 4.24 8.29 7.24
C GLY A 30 4.05 7.10 6.32
N GLY A 31 2.82 6.62 6.31
CA GLY A 31 2.45 5.58 5.37
C GLY A 31 1.21 4.80 5.77
N VAL A 32 0.92 3.77 4.99
CA VAL A 32 -0.22 2.88 5.21
C VAL A 32 0.22 1.72 6.07
N MET A 33 -0.51 1.48 7.16
CA MET A 33 -0.33 0.31 8.01
C MET A 33 -1.51 -0.64 7.88
N LEU A 34 -1.20 -1.93 7.96
CA LEU A 34 -2.15 -3.03 7.85
C LEU A 34 -2.19 -3.86 9.13
N ASP A 35 -3.36 -4.39 9.47
CA ASP A 35 -3.48 -5.41 10.51
C ASP A 35 -2.99 -6.79 10.05
N ALA A 36 -2.92 -7.74 10.98
CA ALA A 36 -2.46 -9.09 10.69
C ALA A 36 -3.35 -9.84 9.67
N ALA A 37 -4.65 -9.54 9.62
CA ALA A 37 -5.59 -10.22 8.72
C ALA A 37 -5.34 -9.81 7.25
N HIS A 38 -5.01 -8.54 7.02
CA HIS A 38 -4.60 -8.05 5.70
C HIS A 38 -3.22 -8.58 5.33
N VAL A 39 -2.27 -8.56 6.26
CA VAL A 39 -0.91 -9.06 6.03
C VAL A 39 -0.90 -10.52 5.57
N ALA A 40 -1.75 -11.37 6.17
CA ALA A 40 -1.87 -12.78 5.83
C ALA A 40 -2.39 -13.02 4.39
N LYS A 41 -3.06 -12.04 3.78
CA LYS A 41 -3.62 -12.12 2.43
C LYS A 41 -2.69 -11.55 1.35
N ILE A 42 -1.59 -10.90 1.73
CA ILE A 42 -0.64 -10.34 0.75
C ILE A 42 0.01 -11.50 -0.03
N PRO A 43 -0.01 -11.47 -1.38
CA PRO A 43 0.65 -12.48 -2.21
C PRO A 43 2.13 -12.66 -1.82
N ARG A 44 2.64 -13.90 -1.87
CA ARG A 44 4.06 -14.18 -1.56
C ARG A 44 5.03 -13.45 -2.50
N ALA A 45 4.62 -13.22 -3.75
CA ALA A 45 5.42 -12.52 -4.75
C ALA A 45 5.64 -11.04 -4.42
N ILE A 46 4.71 -10.42 -3.68
CA ILE A 46 4.95 -9.12 -3.06
C ILE A 46 5.68 -9.39 -1.76
N GLY A 47 6.89 -8.84 -1.62
CA GLY A 47 7.78 -8.99 -0.46
C GLY A 47 7.40 -8.08 0.72
N THR A 48 8.39 -7.49 1.37
CA THR A 48 8.21 -6.44 2.38
C THR A 48 8.18 -5.08 1.72
N GLY A 49 7.42 -4.13 2.27
CA GLY A 49 7.52 -2.74 1.85
C GLY A 49 8.89 -2.13 2.15
N TYR A 50 9.10 -0.89 1.71
CA TYR A 50 10.32 -0.12 1.89
C TYR A 50 10.71 0.05 3.36
N SER A 51 9.72 0.01 4.25
CA SER A 51 9.90 -0.04 5.71
C SER A 51 10.58 -1.32 6.24
N GLY A 52 10.78 -2.34 5.40
CA GLY A 52 11.21 -3.68 5.81
C GLY A 52 10.09 -4.54 6.39
N SER A 53 8.83 -4.10 6.34
CA SER A 53 7.66 -4.81 6.86
C SER A 53 6.60 -5.07 5.81
N ARG A 54 5.89 -6.20 5.90
CA ARG A 54 4.67 -6.46 5.11
C ARG A 54 3.46 -5.68 5.64
N ALA A 55 3.55 -5.14 6.85
CA ALA A 55 2.46 -4.45 7.53
C ALA A 55 2.54 -2.93 7.41
N ALA A 56 3.59 -2.37 6.80
CA ALA A 56 3.81 -0.93 6.71
C ALA A 56 4.40 -0.53 5.36
N TRP A 57 3.74 0.40 4.68
CA TRP A 57 4.01 0.83 3.32
C TRP A 57 4.23 2.33 3.32
N GLU A 58 5.41 2.76 2.91
CA GLU A 58 5.92 4.13 3.06
C GLU A 58 5.30 5.07 2.01
N GLU A 59 5.01 6.31 2.45
CA GLU A 59 4.20 7.28 1.69
C GLU A 59 4.80 7.76 0.37
N ASP A 60 6.12 7.73 0.21
CA ASP A 60 6.83 8.16 -1.00
C ASP A 60 7.26 6.97 -1.90
N CYS A 61 7.27 5.76 -1.34
CA CYS A 61 7.81 4.59 -2.01
C CYS A 61 6.75 3.61 -2.51
N ASP A 62 5.88 3.14 -1.61
CA ASP A 62 5.05 1.95 -1.89
C ASP A 62 3.67 1.93 -1.21
N TRP A 63 3.19 3.09 -0.74
CA TRP A 63 1.85 3.27 -0.16
C TRP A 63 0.71 2.73 -1.03
N ALA A 64 0.89 2.72 -2.35
CA ALA A 64 -0.13 2.31 -3.31
C ALA A 64 -0.24 0.78 -3.46
N ILE A 65 0.68 0.00 -2.89
CA ILE A 65 0.62 -1.47 -2.94
C ILE A 65 -0.64 -2.01 -2.23
N PRO A 66 -0.97 -1.61 -0.99
CA PRO A 66 -2.25 -1.95 -0.36
C PRO A 66 -3.49 -1.65 -1.22
N TYR A 67 -3.51 -0.52 -1.93
CA TYR A 67 -4.63 -0.17 -2.80
C TYR A 67 -4.86 -1.22 -3.89
N LEU A 68 -3.80 -1.76 -4.51
CA LEU A 68 -3.94 -2.80 -5.54
C LEU A 68 -4.58 -4.09 -5.03
N LEU A 69 -4.40 -4.39 -3.74
CA LEU A 69 -4.91 -5.60 -3.11
C LEU A 69 -6.35 -5.41 -2.62
N TRP A 70 -6.72 -4.19 -2.22
CA TRP A 70 -8.04 -3.88 -1.64
C TRP A 70 -8.65 -2.58 -2.21
N PRO A 71 -8.84 -2.44 -3.53
CA PRO A 71 -9.22 -1.16 -4.14
C PRO A 71 -10.56 -0.59 -3.63
N VAL A 72 -11.50 -1.46 -3.24
CA VAL A 72 -12.80 -1.06 -2.67
C VAL A 72 -12.64 -0.39 -1.31
N GLU A 73 -11.78 -0.91 -0.44
CA GLU A 73 -11.55 -0.38 0.91
C GLU A 73 -10.90 1.02 0.86
N PHE A 74 -10.12 1.27 -0.19
CA PHE A 74 -9.44 2.53 -0.41
C PHE A 74 -10.26 3.55 -1.23
N ALA A 75 -11.41 3.16 -1.78
CA ALA A 75 -12.16 3.96 -2.76
C ALA A 75 -12.50 5.38 -2.28
N ASN A 76 -12.72 5.55 -0.97
CA ASN A 76 -13.07 6.84 -0.36
C ASN A 76 -11.88 7.60 0.22
N TRP A 77 -10.68 7.03 0.21
CA TRP A 77 -9.50 7.65 0.80
C TRP A 77 -9.05 8.86 -0.02
N GLY A 78 -8.64 9.94 0.66
CA GLY A 78 -8.32 11.23 0.05
C GLY A 78 -7.35 11.14 -1.15
N PRO A 79 -6.18 10.50 -1.03
CA PRO A 79 -5.25 10.28 -2.14
C PRO A 79 -5.88 9.59 -3.35
N VAL A 80 -6.66 8.52 -3.14
CA VAL A 80 -7.32 7.77 -4.23
C VAL A 80 -8.38 8.61 -4.92
N ARG A 81 -9.20 9.35 -4.15
CA ARG A 81 -10.20 10.25 -4.72
C ARG A 81 -9.59 11.40 -5.51
N ARG A 82 -8.41 11.90 -5.11
CA ARG A 82 -7.70 12.97 -5.82
C ARG A 82 -7.01 12.49 -7.09
N LEU A 83 -6.36 11.33 -7.03
CA LEU A 83 -5.51 10.82 -8.12
C LEU A 83 -6.29 9.97 -9.14
N GLY A 84 -7.34 9.28 -8.71
CA GLY A 84 -8.05 8.30 -9.53
C GLY A 84 -7.32 6.95 -9.63
N ALA A 85 -8.09 5.90 -9.96
CA ALA A 85 -7.62 4.51 -9.92
C ALA A 85 -6.40 4.22 -10.81
N GLU A 86 -6.35 4.83 -12.00
CA GLU A 86 -5.26 4.68 -12.96
C GLU A 86 -3.94 5.21 -12.38
N LYS A 87 -3.95 6.45 -11.89
CA LYS A 87 -2.75 7.09 -11.35
C LYS A 87 -2.25 6.38 -10.09
N VAL A 88 -3.14 5.90 -9.23
CA VAL A 88 -2.74 5.11 -8.06
C VAL A 88 -2.12 3.78 -8.47
N SER A 89 -2.64 3.14 -9.52
CA SER A 89 -2.04 1.92 -10.07
C SER A 89 -0.65 2.18 -10.66
N GLU A 90 -0.43 3.33 -11.29
CA GLU A 90 0.90 3.77 -11.74
C GLU A 90 1.85 3.97 -10.56
N HIS A 91 1.42 4.63 -9.47
CA HIS A 91 2.23 4.74 -8.24
C HIS A 91 2.63 3.38 -7.69
N ALA A 92 1.71 2.40 -7.69
CA ALA A 92 2.00 1.06 -7.24
C ALA A 92 3.04 0.36 -8.16
N ARG A 93 2.92 0.51 -9.48
CA ARG A 93 3.93 -0.03 -10.43
C ARG A 93 5.28 0.65 -10.25
N ASN A 94 5.32 1.95 -9.98
CA ASN A 94 6.57 2.68 -9.72
C ASN A 94 7.30 2.21 -8.46
N ALA A 95 6.61 1.53 -7.52
CA ALA A 95 7.24 0.92 -6.35
C ALA A 95 8.29 -0.16 -6.70
N ILE A 96 8.24 -0.72 -7.92
CA ILE A 96 9.27 -1.63 -8.44
C ILE A 96 10.68 -1.00 -8.38
N LYS A 97 10.79 0.33 -8.47
CA LYS A 97 12.07 1.05 -8.27
C LYS A 97 12.74 0.70 -6.95
N TYR A 98 11.94 0.51 -5.89
CA TYR A 98 12.41 0.19 -4.55
C TYR A 98 12.46 -1.32 -4.30
N ASN A 99 11.67 -2.10 -5.03
CA ASN A 99 11.60 -3.55 -4.94
C ASN A 99 11.60 -4.20 -6.34
N PRO A 100 12.76 -4.28 -7.03
CA PRO A 100 12.81 -4.75 -8.43
C PRO A 100 12.28 -6.17 -8.64
N GLY A 101 12.35 -7.01 -7.60
CA GLY A 101 11.82 -8.39 -7.62
C GLY A 101 10.31 -8.49 -7.82
N TRP A 102 9.55 -7.38 -7.72
CA TRP A 102 8.11 -7.39 -7.94
C TRP A 102 7.71 -7.29 -9.42
N SER A 103 8.63 -7.02 -10.35
CA SER A 103 8.28 -6.86 -11.78
C SER A 103 7.44 -8.01 -12.31
N ALA A 104 7.82 -9.25 -12.03
CA ALA A 104 7.08 -10.43 -12.47
C ALA A 104 5.64 -10.50 -11.94
N TYR A 105 5.40 -10.01 -10.72
CA TYR A 105 4.04 -9.92 -10.18
C TYR A 105 3.19 -8.93 -10.97
N PHE A 106 3.74 -7.74 -11.25
CA PHE A 106 3.06 -6.70 -12.00
C PHE A 106 2.81 -7.10 -13.46
N ASP A 107 3.79 -7.69 -14.13
CA ASP A 107 3.66 -8.13 -15.51
C ASP A 107 2.60 -9.23 -15.67
N ALA A 108 2.51 -10.16 -14.71
CA ALA A 108 1.46 -11.17 -14.67
C ALA A 108 0.07 -10.56 -14.43
N ARG A 109 -0.04 -9.59 -13.52
CA ARG A 109 -1.30 -8.90 -13.20
C ARG A 109 -1.84 -8.09 -14.38
N ASP A 110 -0.97 -7.39 -15.09
CA ASP A 110 -1.35 -6.55 -16.23
C ASP A 110 -1.78 -7.42 -17.43
N SER A 111 -1.12 -8.56 -17.60
CA SER A 111 -1.50 -9.57 -18.61
C SER A 111 -2.89 -10.15 -18.35
N GLN A 112 -3.25 -10.43 -17.10
CA GLN A 112 -4.59 -10.91 -16.73
C GLN A 112 -5.69 -9.86 -16.95
N THR A 113 -5.37 -8.59 -16.70
CA THR A 113 -6.31 -7.48 -16.92
C THR A 113 -6.66 -7.33 -18.41
N THR A 114 -5.72 -7.64 -19.30
CA THR A 114 -5.90 -7.54 -20.76
C THR A 114 -6.73 -8.71 -21.36
N LEU A 115 -6.84 -9.84 -20.65
CA LEU A 115 -7.55 -11.03 -21.13
C LEU A 115 -9.05 -11.06 -20.76
N THR A 116 -9.57 -10.01 -20.11
CA THR A 116 -10.97 -9.96 -19.63
C THR A 116 -11.85 -8.99 -20.41
N VAL A 117 -11.42 -8.60 -21.62
CA VAL A 117 -12.15 -7.74 -22.59
C VAL A 117 -12.56 -8.51 -23.83
#